data_AF-A0A2G2MQS5-F1
#
_entry.id   AF-A0A2G2MQS5-F1
#
_cell.length_a   1.000
_cell.length_b   1.000
_cell.length_c   1.000
_cell.angle_alpha   90.00
_cell.angle_beta   90.00
_cell.angle_gamma   90.00
#
_symmetry.space_group_name_H-M   'P 1'
#
loop_
_entity.id
_entity.type
_entity.pdbx_description
1 polymer ?
#
loop_
_entity_poly.entity_id
_entity_poly.type
_entity_poly.pdbx_seq_one_letter_code
_entity_poly.pdbx_strand_id
1 'polypeptide(L)'
;MPEKTYSLNTILQTIFTYKNNKVKKRIIYDKSPLGGFSSKWTKILLYILPLAMYAAIFNKSSFEYLGIAQAIVFYIILLVFAMQIVIGVAFFNNRKVVKMVTPSWEHYFPTIDFKMILSSGVTPYIEFINHYEKALNQNLDDKMLYKALKNAVIEMEDENSDLLEAINRDRKKKEGK
;
A
#
# COMPACT_ATOMS: atom_id res chain seq x y z
N MET A 1 24.07 -3.99 3.82
CA MET A 1 23.25 -4.98 4.54
C MET A 1 22.92 -6.08 3.54
N PRO A 2 23.03 -7.37 3.89
CA PRO A 2 22.66 -8.45 2.97
C PRO A 2 21.21 -8.23 2.50
N GLU A 3 20.98 -8.36 1.19
CA GLU A 3 19.63 -8.25 0.62
C GLU A 3 18.76 -9.35 1.23
N LYS A 4 17.84 -8.97 2.13
CA LYS A 4 16.81 -9.88 2.59
C LYS A 4 15.90 -10.17 1.39
N THR A 5 15.96 -11.40 0.90
CA THR A 5 15.01 -11.92 -0.09
C THR A 5 13.73 -12.33 0.63
N TYR A 6 12.61 -11.70 0.27
CA TYR A 6 11.29 -12.02 0.81
C TYR A 6 10.56 -13.00 -0.11
N SER A 7 9.80 -13.94 0.46
CA SER A 7 8.94 -14.83 -0.32
C SER A 7 7.84 -14.05 -1.04
N LEU A 8 7.31 -14.59 -2.14
CA LEU A 8 6.23 -13.96 -2.89
C LEU A 8 4.99 -13.72 -2.01
N ASN A 9 4.60 -14.73 -1.22
CA ASN A 9 3.50 -14.59 -0.27
C ASN A 9 3.75 -13.46 0.74
N THR A 10 4.97 -13.31 1.26
CA THR A 10 5.32 -12.20 2.17
C THR A 10 5.13 -10.84 1.50
N ILE A 11 5.58 -10.68 0.25
CA ILE A 11 5.41 -9.43 -0.51
C ILE A 11 3.91 -9.12 -0.69
N LEU A 12 3.13 -10.11 -1.09
CA LEU A 12 1.71 -9.94 -1.37
C LEU A 12 0.90 -9.65 -0.10
N GLN A 13 1.17 -10.32 1.03
CA GLN A 13 0.50 -10.06 2.31
C GLN A 13 0.78 -8.67 2.88
N THR A 14 1.97 -8.13 2.58
CA THR A 14 2.39 -6.80 3.00
C THR A 14 1.50 -5.72 2.36
N ILE A 15 1.06 -5.94 1.12
CA ILE A 15 0.41 -4.89 0.31
C ILE A 15 -1.07 -5.16 0.10
N PHE A 16 -1.47 -6.42 0.06
CA PHE A 16 -2.84 -6.83 -0.08
C PHE A 16 -3.40 -7.33 1.24
N THR A 17 -4.71 -7.14 1.42
CA THR A 17 -5.49 -7.76 2.48
C THR A 17 -6.50 -8.69 1.84
N TYR A 18 -6.66 -9.86 2.43
CA TYR A 18 -7.65 -10.85 2.02
C TYR A 18 -8.76 -10.90 3.08
N LYS A 19 -10.00 -10.67 2.68
CA LYS A 19 -11.17 -10.76 3.56
C LYS A 19 -12.39 -11.20 2.75
N ASN A 20 -13.12 -12.19 3.25
CA ASN A 20 -14.33 -12.73 2.62
C ASN A 20 -14.09 -13.15 1.15
N ASN A 21 -13.02 -13.90 0.91
CA ASN A 21 -12.59 -14.35 -0.41
C ASN A 21 -12.27 -13.24 -1.42
N LYS A 22 -12.13 -11.99 -0.95
CA LYS A 22 -11.76 -10.85 -1.79
C LYS A 22 -10.41 -10.27 -1.41
N VAL A 23 -9.60 -9.99 -2.42
CA VAL A 23 -8.32 -9.31 -2.28
C VAL A 23 -8.54 -7.81 -2.46
N LYS A 24 -8.01 -7.02 -1.53
CA LYS A 24 -8.01 -5.55 -1.63
C LYS A 24 -6.61 -5.00 -1.40
N LYS A 25 -6.24 -3.96 -2.15
CA LYS A 25 -5.03 -3.18 -1.88
C LYS A 25 -5.16 -2.45 -0.55
N ARG A 26 -4.10 -2.50 0.27
CA ARG A 26 -4.04 -1.77 1.54
C ARG A 26 -3.76 -0.30 1.28
N ILE A 27 -4.47 0.57 2.00
CA ILE A 27 -4.16 2.01 2.03
C ILE A 27 -2.84 2.25 2.78
N ILE A 28 -2.63 1.54 3.89
CA ILE A 28 -1.38 1.56 4.66
C ILE A 28 -0.80 0.15 4.63
N TYR A 29 0.37 0.00 4.01
CA TYR A 29 1.03 -1.30 3.86
C TYR A 29 1.47 -1.85 5.21
N ASP A 30 1.33 -3.16 5.37
CA ASP A 30 1.59 -3.87 6.61
C ASP A 30 3.02 -4.37 6.64
N LYS A 31 3.88 -3.77 7.45
CA LYS A 31 5.28 -4.21 7.56
C LYS A 31 5.46 -5.45 8.42
N SER A 32 4.42 -5.94 9.09
CA SER A 32 4.55 -7.10 9.99
C SER A 32 5.12 -8.36 9.31
N PRO A 33 4.74 -8.73 8.07
CA PRO A 33 5.34 -9.89 7.39
C PRO A 33 6.83 -9.70 7.07
N LEU A 34 7.30 -8.45 6.98
CA LEU A 34 8.70 -8.08 6.75
C LEU A 34 9.51 -7.97 8.05
N GLY A 35 8.92 -8.32 9.21
CA GLY A 35 9.52 -8.16 10.54
C GLY A 35 9.45 -6.72 11.08
N GLY A 36 8.56 -5.88 10.55
CA GLY A 36 8.34 -4.51 11.00
C GLY A 36 7.02 -4.30 11.74
N PHE A 37 6.64 -3.04 11.92
CA PHE A 37 5.45 -2.67 12.67
C PHE A 37 4.15 -2.93 11.89
N SER A 38 3.15 -3.49 12.56
CA SER A 38 1.87 -3.79 11.90
C SER A 38 1.10 -2.53 11.54
N SER A 39 0.47 -2.54 10.36
CA SER A 39 -0.44 -1.46 9.92
C SER A 39 -1.61 -1.23 10.89
N LYS A 40 -2.00 -2.25 11.68
CA LYS A 40 -3.08 -2.16 12.67
C LYS A 40 -2.81 -1.11 13.74
N TRP A 41 -1.58 -1.07 14.25
CA TRP A 41 -1.19 -0.11 15.28
C TRP A 41 -1.20 1.31 14.77
N THR A 42 -0.74 1.54 13.53
CA THR A 42 -0.88 2.85 12.89
C THR A 42 -2.34 3.24 12.86
N LYS A 43 -3.24 2.39 12.36
CA LYS A 43 -4.69 2.69 12.32
C LYS A 43 -5.28 2.99 13.69
N ILE A 44 -4.92 2.23 14.72
CA ILE A 44 -5.38 2.46 16.10
C ILE A 44 -4.98 3.86 16.58
N LEU A 45 -3.70 4.23 16.40
CA LEU A 45 -3.22 5.56 16.77
C LEU A 45 -4.02 6.65 16.06
N LEU A 46 -4.33 6.47 14.77
CA LEU A 46 -5.12 7.43 14.00
C LEU A 46 -6.56 7.59 14.51
N TYR A 47 -7.19 6.50 14.97
CA TYR A 47 -8.54 6.58 15.52
C TYR A 47 -8.58 7.17 16.93
N ILE A 48 -7.55 6.93 17.74
CA ILE A 48 -7.47 7.44 19.11
C ILE A 48 -7.08 8.93 19.13
N LEU A 49 -6.23 9.37 18.20
CA LEU A 49 -5.67 10.73 18.21
C LEU A 49 -6.74 11.85 18.23
N PRO A 50 -7.80 11.83 17.41
CA PRO A 50 -8.89 12.82 17.49
C PRO A 50 -9.57 12.85 18.86
N LEU A 51 -9.81 11.68 19.46
CA LEU A 51 -10.45 11.57 20.76
C LEU A 51 -9.56 12.11 21.88
N ALA A 52 -8.25 11.81 21.82
CA ALA A 52 -7.27 12.33 22.75
C ALA A 52 -7.15 13.87 22.65
N MET A 53 -7.13 14.42 21.43
CA MET A 53 -7.13 15.86 21.21
C MET A 53 -8.41 16.51 21.72
N TYR A 54 -9.57 15.89 21.47
CA TYR A 54 -10.84 16.37 21.99
C TYR A 54 -10.81 16.44 23.53
N ALA A 55 -10.43 15.36 24.21
CA ALA A 55 -10.35 15.34 25.67
C ALA A 55 -9.35 16.37 26.24
N ALA A 56 -8.23 16.59 25.55
CA ALA A 56 -7.23 17.57 25.95
C ALA A 56 -7.72 19.02 25.81
N ILE A 57 -8.58 19.31 24.83
CA ILE A 57 -9.05 20.68 24.55
C ILE A 57 -10.36 20.99 25.27
N PHE A 58 -11.31 20.06 25.27
CA PHE A 58 -12.63 20.26 25.87
C PHE A 58 -12.65 19.76 27.32
N ASN A 59 -11.78 20.35 28.15
CA ASN A 59 -11.77 20.12 29.60
C ASN A 59 -11.92 21.45 30.36
N LYS A 60 -12.26 21.34 31.65
CA LYS A 60 -12.55 22.51 32.51
C LYS A 60 -11.43 23.55 32.49
N SER A 61 -10.18 23.11 32.65
CA SER A 61 -9.03 24.01 32.69
C SER A 61 -8.87 24.75 31.36
N SER A 62 -8.89 24.03 30.24
CA SER A 62 -8.79 24.62 28.90
C SER A 62 -9.91 25.63 28.61
N PHE A 63 -11.14 25.39 29.08
CA PHE A 63 -12.25 26.33 28.91
C PHE A 63 -12.12 27.60 29.74
N GLU A 64 -11.56 27.50 30.95
CA GLU A 64 -11.28 28.68 31.79
C GLU A 64 -10.28 29.62 31.11
N TYR A 65 -9.33 29.10 30.32
CA TYR A 65 -8.32 29.89 29.61
C TYR A 65 -8.74 30.39 28.22
N LEU A 66 -9.38 29.54 27.41
CA LEU A 66 -9.64 29.82 25.99
C LEU A 66 -11.09 30.26 25.73
N GLY A 67 -12.04 29.86 26.57
CA GLY A 67 -13.46 29.92 26.26
C GLY A 67 -13.86 28.93 25.15
N ILE A 68 -15.17 28.67 25.03
CA ILE A 68 -15.67 27.58 24.18
C ILE A 68 -15.42 27.81 22.69
N ALA A 69 -15.56 29.05 22.21
CA ALA A 69 -15.40 29.37 20.79
C ALA A 69 -13.95 29.17 20.32
N GLN A 70 -12.97 29.63 21.11
CA GLN A 70 -11.56 29.50 20.75
C GLN A 70 -11.09 28.05 20.87
N ALA A 71 -11.59 27.29 21.85
CA ALA A 71 -11.34 25.85 21.97
C ALA A 71 -11.80 25.07 20.72
N ILE A 72 -12.96 25.41 20.16
CA ILE A 72 -13.45 24.80 18.91
C ILE A 72 -12.50 25.10 17.74
N VAL A 73 -12.12 26.38 17.56
CA VAL A 73 -11.20 26.78 16.48
C VAL A 73 -9.86 26.04 16.62
N PHE A 74 -9.32 25.98 17.84
CA PHE A 74 -8.05 25.30 18.11
C PHE A 74 -8.13 23.79 17.83
N TYR A 75 -9.23 23.14 18.18
CA TYR A 75 -9.46 21.73 17.87
C TYR A 75 -9.49 21.47 16.36
N ILE A 76 -10.17 22.31 15.58
CA ILE A 76 -10.22 22.18 14.11
C ILE A 76 -8.80 22.29 13.52
N ILE A 77 -8.02 23.29 13.95
CA ILE A 77 -6.64 23.47 13.48
C ILE A 77 -5.80 22.23 13.80
N LEU A 78 -5.89 21.71 15.03
CA LEU A 78 -5.17 20.50 15.43
C LEU A 78 -5.60 19.25 14.65
N LEU A 79 -6.89 19.10 14.34
CA LEU A 79 -7.38 18.01 13.49
C LEU A 79 -6.78 18.08 12.08
N VAL A 80 -6.67 19.29 11.50
CA VAL A 80 -6.01 19.47 10.19
C VAL A 80 -4.55 19.04 10.27
N PHE A 81 -3.80 19.49 11.27
CA PHE A 81 -2.40 19.06 11.46
C PHE A 81 -2.27 17.56 11.68
N ALA A 82 -3.14 16.98 12.51
CA ALA A 82 -3.18 15.53 12.73
C ALA A 82 -3.40 14.78 11.42
N MET A 83 -4.32 15.23 10.56
CA MET A 83 -4.56 14.64 9.25
C MET A 83 -3.33 14.72 8.33
N GLN A 84 -2.59 15.84 8.34
CA GLN A 84 -1.34 15.94 7.59
C GLN A 84 -0.29 14.94 8.10
N ILE A 85 -0.17 14.78 9.43
CA ILE A 85 0.72 13.78 10.04
C ILE A 85 0.31 12.37 9.61
N VAL A 86 -1.00 12.05 9.63
CA VAL A 86 -1.53 10.76 9.18
C VAL A 86 -1.09 10.45 7.76
N ILE A 87 -1.33 11.38 6.83
CA ILE A 87 -1.03 11.23 5.41
C ILE A 87 0.49 11.07 5.22
N GLY A 88 1.28 11.91 5.91
CA GLY A 88 2.74 11.84 5.87
C GLY A 88 3.26 10.47 6.34
N VAL A 89 2.84 10.00 7.51
CA VAL A 89 3.25 8.70 8.06
C VAL A 89 2.85 7.56 7.13
N ALA A 90 1.62 7.57 6.59
CA ALA A 90 1.16 6.56 5.64
C ALA A 90 2.01 6.56 4.35
N PHE A 91 2.30 7.75 3.80
CA PHE A 91 3.13 7.90 2.61
C PHE A 91 4.55 7.37 2.82
N PHE A 92 5.24 7.81 3.89
CA PHE A 92 6.58 7.32 4.22
C PHE A 92 6.61 5.83 4.52
N ASN A 93 5.58 5.31 5.20
CA ASN A 93 5.45 3.88 5.46
C ASN A 93 5.38 3.07 4.16
N ASN A 94 4.47 3.45 3.26
CA ASN A 94 4.26 2.76 1.99
C ASN A 94 5.49 2.87 1.08
N ARG A 95 6.09 4.06 0.96
CA ARG A 95 7.31 4.28 0.18
C ARG A 95 8.45 3.38 0.68
N LYS A 96 8.62 3.26 2.00
CA LYS A 96 9.63 2.38 2.60
C LYS A 96 9.34 0.91 2.30
N VAL A 97 8.09 0.47 2.42
CA VAL A 97 7.70 -0.92 2.07
C VAL A 97 8.02 -1.22 0.61
N VAL A 98 7.58 -0.38 -0.32
CA VAL A 98 7.83 -0.58 -1.76
C VAL A 98 9.32 -0.75 -2.00
N LYS A 99 10.15 0.16 -1.48
CA LYS A 99 11.61 0.07 -1.62
C LYS A 99 12.20 -1.22 -1.03
N MET A 100 11.62 -1.74 0.06
CA MET A 100 12.10 -2.97 0.69
C MET A 100 11.72 -4.23 -0.08
N VAL A 101 10.55 -4.27 -0.72
CA VAL A 101 10.06 -5.47 -1.41
C VAL A 101 10.38 -5.48 -2.90
N THR A 102 10.61 -4.33 -3.53
CA THR A 102 10.92 -4.23 -4.97
C THR A 102 12.07 -5.15 -5.42
N PRO A 103 13.22 -5.24 -4.72
CA PRO A 103 14.29 -6.15 -5.16
C PRO A 103 13.86 -7.63 -5.17
N SER A 104 13.08 -8.06 -4.17
CA SER A 104 12.54 -9.42 -4.14
C SER A 104 11.45 -9.62 -5.20
N TRP A 105 10.67 -8.59 -5.51
CA TRP A 105 9.70 -8.62 -6.59
C TRP A 105 10.37 -8.81 -7.96
N GLU A 106 11.44 -8.06 -8.24
CA GLU A 106 12.20 -8.13 -9.49
C GLU A 106 12.84 -9.51 -9.69
N HIS A 107 13.16 -10.23 -8.62
CA HIS A 107 13.60 -11.61 -8.70
C HIS A 107 12.51 -12.55 -9.26
N TYR A 108 11.25 -12.35 -8.89
CA TYR A 108 10.13 -13.15 -9.37
C TYR A 108 9.63 -12.71 -10.75
N PHE A 109 9.55 -11.40 -10.97
CA PHE A 109 8.95 -10.74 -12.13
C PHE A 109 9.87 -9.62 -12.66
N PRO A 110 10.98 -9.96 -13.32
CA PRO A 110 12.01 -8.98 -13.71
C PRO A 110 11.55 -7.98 -14.77
N THR A 111 10.52 -8.31 -15.55
CA THR A 111 9.98 -7.46 -16.62
C THR A 111 8.91 -6.49 -16.14
N ILE A 112 8.43 -6.63 -14.90
CA ILE A 112 7.27 -5.89 -14.39
C ILE A 112 7.70 -4.86 -13.36
N ASP A 113 7.47 -3.58 -13.65
CA ASP A 113 7.55 -2.55 -12.61
C ASP A 113 6.45 -2.81 -11.58
N PHE A 114 6.88 -3.11 -10.36
CA PHE A 114 6.00 -3.38 -9.23
C PHE A 114 4.92 -2.31 -9.04
N LYS A 115 5.22 -1.05 -9.33
CA LYS A 115 4.27 0.06 -9.21
C LYS A 115 3.07 -0.09 -10.14
N MET A 116 3.19 -0.81 -11.27
CA MET A 116 2.09 -0.99 -12.20
C MET A 116 0.98 -1.86 -11.60
N ILE A 117 1.35 -2.94 -10.91
CA ILE A 117 0.40 -3.78 -10.16
C ILE A 117 -0.20 -3.05 -8.96
N LEU A 118 0.54 -2.07 -8.43
CA LEU A 118 0.05 -1.22 -7.37
C LEU A 118 -0.76 -0.03 -7.89
N SER A 119 -0.81 0.23 -9.19
CA SER A 119 -1.50 1.41 -9.71
C SER A 119 -3.01 1.25 -9.56
N SER A 120 -3.71 2.34 -9.29
CA SER A 120 -5.17 2.41 -9.40
C SER A 120 -5.63 2.87 -10.79
N GLY A 121 -4.70 3.27 -11.67
CA GLY A 121 -4.99 3.65 -13.04
C GLY A 121 -4.92 2.48 -14.02
N VAL A 122 -5.22 2.76 -15.29
CA VAL A 122 -5.11 1.76 -16.37
C VAL A 122 -3.66 1.36 -16.55
N THR A 123 -3.36 0.08 -16.34
CA THR A 123 -2.05 -0.52 -16.61
C THR A 123 -2.25 -1.89 -17.24
N PRO A 124 -1.24 -2.43 -17.95
CA PRO A 124 -1.30 -3.80 -18.47
C PRO A 124 -1.56 -4.87 -17.40
N TYR A 125 -1.37 -4.55 -16.11
CA TYR A 125 -1.49 -5.50 -15.00
C TYR A 125 -2.64 -5.18 -14.05
N ILE A 126 -3.65 -4.43 -14.50
CA ILE A 126 -4.78 -4.00 -13.66
C ILE A 126 -5.57 -5.19 -13.08
N GLU A 127 -5.64 -6.28 -13.83
CA GLU A 127 -6.34 -7.52 -13.44
C GLU A 127 -5.52 -8.41 -12.49
N PHE A 128 -4.28 -8.04 -12.15
CA PHE A 128 -3.41 -8.86 -11.29
C PHE A 128 -4.07 -9.24 -9.96
N ILE A 129 -4.80 -8.31 -9.34
CA ILE A 129 -5.51 -8.56 -8.08
C ILE A 129 -6.55 -9.67 -8.25
N ASN A 130 -7.26 -9.71 -9.37
CA ASN A 130 -8.29 -10.70 -9.66
C ASN A 130 -7.66 -12.09 -9.89
N HIS A 131 -6.54 -12.17 -10.60
CA HIS A 131 -5.79 -13.43 -10.74
C HIS A 131 -5.22 -13.91 -9.40
N TYR A 132 -4.71 -13.00 -8.58
CA TYR A 132 -4.24 -13.33 -7.23
C TYR A 132 -5.38 -13.82 -6.33
N GLU A 133 -6.55 -13.20 -6.39
CA GLU A 133 -7.75 -13.63 -5.67
C GLU A 133 -8.16 -15.06 -6.07
N LYS A 134 -8.19 -15.36 -7.38
CA LYS A 134 -8.45 -16.71 -7.88
C LYS A 134 -7.44 -17.73 -7.36
N ALA A 135 -6.15 -17.37 -7.37
CA ALA A 135 -5.08 -18.26 -6.87
C ALA A 135 -5.17 -18.51 -5.36
N LEU A 136 -5.52 -17.51 -4.56
CA LEU A 136 -5.71 -17.67 -3.12
C LEU A 136 -6.89 -18.60 -2.79
N ASN A 137 -7.98 -18.51 -3.54
CA ASN A 137 -9.16 -19.37 -3.35
C ASN A 137 -8.87 -20.86 -3.64
N GLN A 138 -7.75 -21.16 -4.30
CA GLN A 138 -7.29 -22.52 -4.58
C GLN A 138 -6.33 -23.08 -3.52
N ASN A 139 -5.99 -22.32 -2.46
CA ASN A 139 -5.05 -22.73 -1.40
C ASN A 139 -3.71 -23.28 -1.93
N LEU A 140 -3.17 -22.66 -2.98
CA LEU A 140 -1.91 -23.07 -3.60
C LEU A 140 -0.72 -22.84 -2.65
N ASP A 141 0.28 -23.73 -2.71
CA ASP A 141 1.57 -23.47 -2.09
C ASP A 141 2.34 -22.33 -2.80
N ASP A 142 3.44 -21.84 -2.21
CA ASP A 142 4.16 -20.66 -2.73
C ASP A 142 4.73 -20.87 -4.15
N LYS A 143 5.13 -22.10 -4.51
CA LYS A 143 5.64 -22.43 -5.86
C LYS A 143 4.50 -22.44 -6.88
N MET A 144 3.39 -23.04 -6.53
CA MET A 144 2.19 -23.11 -7.37
C MET A 144 1.54 -21.73 -7.52
N LEU A 145 1.54 -20.93 -6.45
CA LEU A 145 1.13 -19.53 -6.46
C LEU A 145 1.98 -18.71 -7.42
N TYR A 146 3.31 -18.83 -7.34
CA TYR A 146 4.21 -18.16 -8.28
C TYR A 146 3.90 -18.54 -9.73
N LYS A 147 3.75 -19.84 -10.01
CA LYS A 147 3.44 -20.33 -11.36
C LYS A 147 2.10 -19.80 -11.88
N ALA A 148 1.06 -19.81 -11.05
CA ALA A 148 -0.26 -19.28 -11.41
C ALA A 148 -0.20 -17.78 -11.72
N LEU A 149 0.48 -17.00 -10.88
CA LEU A 149 0.64 -15.56 -11.09
C LEU A 149 1.53 -15.24 -12.30
N LYS A 150 2.56 -16.03 -12.57
CA LYS A 150 3.40 -15.89 -13.76
C LYS A 150 2.62 -16.15 -15.04
N ASN A 151 1.79 -17.17 -15.07
CA ASN A 151 0.93 -17.44 -16.23
C ASN A 151 -0.07 -16.30 -16.44
N ALA A 152 -0.68 -15.81 -15.37
CA ALA A 152 -1.59 -14.65 -15.43
C ALA A 152 -0.89 -13.38 -15.95
N VAL A 153 0.37 -13.15 -15.56
CA VAL A 153 1.16 -12.04 -16.10
C VAL A 153 1.32 -12.16 -17.62
N ILE A 154 1.67 -13.36 -18.12
CA ILE A 154 1.85 -13.58 -19.56
C ILE A 154 0.54 -13.36 -20.32
N GLU A 155 -0.57 -13.87 -19.78
CA GLU A 155 -1.92 -13.65 -20.33
C GLU A 155 -2.25 -12.16 -20.39
N MET A 156 -2.03 -11.43 -19.29
CA MET A 156 -2.23 -9.97 -19.24
C MET A 156 -1.32 -9.20 -20.22
N GLU A 157 -0.06 -9.60 -20.38
CA GLU A 157 0.87 -8.98 -21.34
C GLU A 157 0.42 -9.20 -22.80
N ASP A 158 -0.14 -10.37 -23.12
CA ASP A 158 -0.68 -10.69 -24.43
C ASP A 158 -1.96 -9.89 -24.73
N GLU A 159 -2.92 -9.92 -23.79
CA GLU A 159 -4.19 -9.19 -23.87
C GLU A 159 -4.00 -7.66 -23.95
N ASN A 160 -2.94 -7.14 -23.30
CA ASN A 160 -2.63 -5.71 -23.26
C ASN A 160 -1.39 -5.36 -24.08
N SER A 161 -1.06 -6.15 -25.09
CA SER A 161 0.16 -6.00 -25.91
C SER A 161 0.28 -4.60 -26.54
N ASP A 162 -0.80 -4.04 -27.08
CA ASP A 162 -0.83 -2.68 -27.63
C ASP A 162 -0.49 -1.61 -26.58
N LEU A 163 -1.07 -1.73 -25.38
CA LEU A 163 -0.82 -0.80 -24.27
C LEU A 163 0.63 -0.94 -23.77
N LEU A 164 1.13 -2.17 -23.67
CA LEU A 164 2.49 -2.47 -23.27
C LEU A 164 3.50 -1.91 -24.29
N GLU A 165 3.23 -2.05 -25.59
CA GLU A 165 4.06 -1.47 -26.65
C GLU A 165 4.08 0.06 -26.56
N ALA A 166 2.91 0.70 -26.38
CA ALA A 166 2.81 2.15 -26.24
C ALA A 166 3.63 2.67 -25.04
N ILE A 167 3.52 2.02 -23.88
CA ILE A 167 4.29 2.34 -22.67
C ILE A 167 5.80 2.15 -22.93
N ASN A 168 6.20 1.05 -23.55
CA ASN A 168 7.60 0.77 -23.85
C ASN A 168 8.19 1.78 -24.85
N ARG A 169 7.41 2.20 -25.85
CA ARG A 169 7.80 3.22 -26.82
C ARG A 169 7.99 4.58 -26.14
N ASP A 170 7.10 4.97 -25.24
CA ASP A 170 7.23 6.20 -24.45
C ASP A 170 8.46 6.16 -23.53
N ARG A 171 8.73 5.02 -22.88
CA ARG A 171 9.92 4.84 -22.03
C ARG A 171 11.23 5.01 -22.83
N LYS A 172 11.35 4.33 -23.98
CA LYS A 172 12.52 4.45 -24.86
C LYS A 172 12.76 5.90 -25.33
N LYS A 173 11.68 6.65 -25.62
CA LYS A 173 11.78 8.08 -26.00
C LYS A 173 12.30 8.97 -24.87
N LYS A 174 12.03 8.62 -23.61
CA LYS A 174 12.51 9.35 -22.43
C LYS A 174 13.95 9.01 -22.06
N GLU A 175 14.38 7.77 -22.29
CA GLU A 175 15.75 7.30 -22.00
C GLU A 175 16.77 7.68 -23.09
N GLY A 176 16.31 7.89 -24.33
CA GLY A 176 17.15 8.38 -25.44
C GLY A 176 17.29 9.90 -25.52
N LYS A 177 16.84 10.64 -24.49
CA LYS A 177 17.02 12.08 -24.31
C LYS A 177 17.88 12.33 -23.08
#